data_AF-T1PPY6-F1
#
_entry.id   AF-T1PPY6-F1
#
_cell.length_a   1.000
_cell.length_b   1.000
_cell.length_c   1.000
_cell.angle_alpha   90.00
_cell.angle_beta   90.00
_cell.angle_gamma   90.00
#
_symmetry.space_group_name_H-M   'P 1'
#
loop_
_entity.id
_entity.type
_entity.pdbx_description
1 polymer ?
#
loop_
_entity_poly.entity_id
_entity_poly.type
_entity_poly.pdbx_seq_one_letter_code
_entity_poly.pdbx_strand_id
1 'polypeptide(L)'
;MVKHNVEIVKTENGINATTKTATKPSGLAAATMASKAANGNADTEDLNDGGENGTTAEDIHLDDLYTRYRQRLRKSLFRSGLWISLVACVVSIIIGVIYQQQLLHTLLLASAALISASILTALQFPVVLSSPSAALAFAIVTTFSLGTIAAITGEELAPLPLFAVFLGIHTMLPISWPVSVVLALFMTAIHVVYRLCIAPDYSPNLPVLFGEIVMLASASVSGLYYRIMSDAAHTRTVDGTRTGIEQRVKLECEREQQEQLLLSVIPAYIAAEVKRSIMLKMADACQRAGGQSNSSATRFHELHVQRHNNVSILYADIVNFTPLSE
;
A
#
# COMPACT_ATOMS: atom_id res chain seq x y z
N MET A 1 -18.75 16.80 -45.49
CA MET A 1 -19.50 18.07 -45.51
C MET A 1 -20.66 17.90 -44.54
N VAL A 2 -20.96 18.78 -43.58
CA VAL A 2 -20.44 20.13 -43.26
C VAL A 2 -20.10 20.21 -41.75
N LYS A 3 -19.14 21.03 -41.34
CA LYS A 3 -18.83 21.31 -39.92
C LYS A 3 -19.83 22.33 -39.34
N HIS A 4 -20.20 22.21 -38.07
CA HIS A 4 -20.51 23.38 -37.23
C HIS A 4 -20.02 23.12 -35.79
N ASN A 5 -18.96 23.83 -35.40
CA ASN A 5 -18.70 24.11 -33.98
C ASN A 5 -19.51 25.35 -33.62
N VAL A 6 -20.07 25.40 -32.40
CA VAL A 6 -20.32 26.67 -31.71
C VAL A 6 -19.77 26.53 -30.31
N GLU A 7 -18.70 27.27 -30.05
CA GLU A 7 -18.06 27.42 -28.74
C GLU A 7 -18.52 28.76 -28.17
N ILE A 8 -18.97 28.79 -26.91
CA ILE A 8 -19.31 30.04 -26.22
C ILE A 8 -18.53 30.09 -24.91
N VAL A 9 -17.40 30.78 -24.97
CA VAL A 9 -16.67 31.27 -23.79
C VAL A 9 -17.04 32.73 -23.59
N LYS A 10 -17.56 33.10 -22.42
CA LYS A 10 -17.34 34.43 -21.86
C LYS A 10 -17.12 34.38 -20.35
N THR A 11 -16.00 34.93 -19.92
CA THR A 11 -15.62 35.23 -18.53
C THR A 11 -16.11 36.62 -18.11
N GLU A 12 -16.35 36.83 -16.81
CA GLU A 12 -15.95 38.07 -16.11
C GLU A 12 -15.91 37.88 -14.58
N ASN A 13 -15.33 38.85 -13.86
CA ASN A 13 -14.91 38.75 -12.45
C ASN A 13 -15.68 39.70 -11.49
N GLY A 14 -15.66 39.39 -10.19
CA GLY A 14 -15.91 40.32 -9.06
C GLY A 14 -15.70 39.59 -7.72
N ILE A 15 -14.77 39.94 -6.80
CA ILE A 15 -14.48 41.21 -6.09
C ILE A 15 -15.64 41.56 -5.12
N ASN A 16 -15.51 41.71 -3.79
CA ASN A 16 -14.38 41.62 -2.81
C ASN A 16 -14.97 41.40 -1.37
N ALA A 17 -14.24 41.14 -0.26
CA ALA A 17 -12.82 40.89 -0.02
C ALA A 17 -12.60 39.62 0.87
N THR A 18 -12.10 39.55 2.12
CA THR A 18 -11.69 40.52 3.17
C THR A 18 -10.62 39.88 4.10
N THR A 19 -9.68 40.68 4.63
CA THR A 19 -8.43 40.20 5.28
C THR A 19 -8.48 40.04 6.81
N LYS A 20 -7.73 39.07 7.37
CA LYS A 20 -6.93 39.27 8.61
C LYS A 20 -5.79 38.24 8.76
N THR A 21 -4.69 38.65 9.40
CA THR A 21 -3.40 37.93 9.46
C THR A 21 -2.81 37.97 10.87
N ALA A 22 -2.24 36.87 11.38
CA ALA A 22 -1.20 36.88 12.43
C ALA A 22 -0.47 35.53 12.59
N THR A 23 0.80 35.62 12.96
CA THR A 23 1.86 34.62 13.07
C THR A 23 1.81 33.60 14.25
N LYS A 24 2.36 32.40 13.99
CA LYS A 24 3.22 31.49 14.81
C LYS A 24 3.92 32.07 16.09
N PRO A 25 4.54 31.24 16.99
CA PRO A 25 4.63 29.75 17.09
C PRO A 25 4.59 29.14 18.56
N SER A 26 4.88 27.83 18.68
CA SER A 26 5.57 27.09 19.81
C SER A 26 4.77 26.05 20.63
N GLY A 27 5.50 25.08 21.25
CA GLY A 27 4.99 23.90 21.99
C GLY A 27 4.49 22.78 21.07
N LEU A 28 4.91 21.50 21.11
CA LEU A 28 5.67 20.67 22.06
C LEU A 28 4.99 20.33 23.40
N ALA A 29 4.07 19.37 23.36
CA ALA A 29 3.76 18.49 24.50
C ALA A 29 3.26 17.13 23.96
N ALA A 30 3.70 16.03 24.58
CA ALA A 30 3.10 14.71 24.38
C ALA A 30 2.07 14.46 25.49
N ALA A 31 0.92 13.88 25.15
CA ALA A 31 -0.14 13.56 26.11
C ALA A 31 -0.64 12.13 25.92
N THR A 32 -0.07 11.21 26.71
CA THR A 32 -0.58 9.84 26.84
C THR A 32 -1.96 9.88 27.48
N MET A 33 -3.01 9.42 26.77
CA MET A 33 -4.33 9.23 27.37
C MET A 33 -4.52 7.78 27.80
N ALA A 34 -4.52 7.57 29.11
CA ALA A 34 -4.98 6.35 29.74
C ALA A 34 -5.67 6.70 31.06
N SER A 35 -7.01 6.69 31.07
CA SER A 35 -7.82 6.65 32.29
C SER A 35 -9.20 6.09 31.98
N LYS A 36 -9.49 4.89 32.51
CA LYS A 36 -10.81 4.26 32.43
C LYS A 36 -11.45 4.39 33.81
N ALA A 37 -12.43 5.28 33.94
CA ALA A 37 -13.20 5.49 35.16
C ALA A 37 -14.67 5.16 34.88
N ALA A 38 -15.24 4.23 35.66
CA ALA A 38 -16.62 3.79 35.51
C ALA A 38 -17.58 4.57 36.43
N ASN A 39 -18.81 4.74 35.98
CA ASN A 39 -19.99 4.89 36.84
C ASN A 39 -21.17 4.19 36.14
N GLY A 40 -22.11 3.62 36.89
CA GLY A 40 -23.01 2.58 36.35
C GLY A 40 -24.51 2.80 36.54
N ASN A 41 -25.25 1.75 36.13
CA ASN A 41 -26.70 1.48 36.31
C ASN A 41 -27.73 2.29 35.50
N ALA A 42 -28.25 1.66 34.43
CA ALA A 42 -29.66 1.22 34.34
C ALA A 42 -29.95 0.46 33.02
N ASP A 43 -30.18 -0.85 33.14
CA ASP A 43 -31.05 -1.73 32.34
C ASP A 43 -31.29 -1.45 30.84
N THR A 44 -30.51 -2.12 29.98
CA THR A 44 -30.96 -2.67 28.68
C THR A 44 -30.21 -3.99 28.42
N GLU A 45 -30.91 -5.11 28.23
CA GLU A 45 -30.30 -6.38 27.82
C GLU A 45 -30.10 -6.42 26.30
N ASP A 46 -28.94 -5.97 25.82
CA ASP A 46 -28.51 -6.13 24.41
C ASP A 46 -27.40 -7.19 24.27
N LEU A 47 -27.59 -8.12 23.35
CA LEU A 47 -26.67 -9.24 23.07
C LEU A 47 -25.46 -8.80 22.25
N ASN A 48 -24.44 -8.19 22.87
CA ASN A 48 -23.25 -7.70 22.13
C ASN A 48 -21.86 -7.89 22.80
N ASP A 49 -21.68 -8.83 23.74
CA ASP A 49 -20.37 -9.09 24.37
C ASP A 49 -19.31 -9.73 23.41
N GLY A 50 -19.70 -10.04 22.17
CA GLY A 50 -18.78 -10.55 21.14
C GLY A 50 -18.01 -9.47 20.34
N GLY A 51 -18.53 -8.24 20.28
CA GLY A 51 -18.09 -7.23 19.29
C GLY A 51 -16.71 -6.61 19.56
N GLU A 52 -16.48 -6.11 20.78
CA GLU A 52 -15.25 -5.36 21.11
C GLU A 52 -14.01 -6.27 21.12
N ASN A 53 -14.12 -7.48 21.68
CA ASN A 53 -13.03 -8.46 21.68
C ASN A 53 -12.73 -9.01 20.29
N GLY A 54 -13.75 -9.22 19.44
CA GLY A 54 -13.58 -9.68 18.06
C GLY A 54 -12.75 -8.68 17.24
N THR A 55 -13.24 -7.43 17.15
CA THR A 55 -12.56 -6.36 16.39
C THR A 55 -11.11 -6.17 16.86
N THR A 56 -10.88 -6.14 18.18
CA THR A 56 -9.53 -5.95 18.75
C THR A 56 -8.58 -7.10 18.40
N ALA A 57 -9.06 -8.35 18.40
CA ALA A 57 -8.25 -9.52 18.04
C ALA A 57 -7.92 -9.55 16.52
N GLU A 58 -8.87 -9.15 15.68
CA GLU A 58 -8.69 -9.04 14.23
C GLU A 58 -7.68 -7.94 13.87
N ASP A 59 -7.76 -6.77 14.50
CA ASP A 59 -6.82 -5.66 14.32
C ASP A 59 -5.37 -6.08 14.68
N ILE A 60 -5.19 -6.76 15.82
CA ILE A 60 -3.88 -7.29 16.25
C ILE A 60 -3.32 -8.31 15.25
N HIS A 61 -4.17 -9.19 14.70
CA HIS A 61 -3.75 -10.17 13.69
C HIS A 61 -3.41 -9.51 12.34
N LEU A 62 -4.14 -8.47 11.95
CA LEU A 62 -3.87 -7.68 10.75
C LEU A 62 -2.52 -6.95 10.86
N ASP A 63 -2.16 -6.43 12.03
CA ASP A 63 -0.87 -5.78 12.27
C ASP A 63 0.32 -6.77 12.26
N ASP A 64 0.16 -7.99 12.80
CA ASP A 64 1.16 -9.05 12.65
C ASP A 64 1.33 -9.48 11.18
N LEU A 65 0.23 -9.63 10.43
CA LEU A 65 0.27 -9.89 8.99
C LEU A 65 0.94 -8.75 8.21
N TYR A 66 0.63 -7.50 8.52
CA TYR A 66 1.20 -6.31 7.86
C TYR A 66 2.69 -6.15 8.18
N THR A 67 3.10 -6.31 9.44
CA THR A 67 4.52 -6.24 9.82
C THR A 67 5.33 -7.37 9.19
N ARG A 68 4.80 -8.60 9.11
CA ARG A 68 5.40 -9.72 8.36
C ARG A 68 5.49 -9.43 6.86
N TYR A 69 4.43 -8.89 6.25
CA TYR A 69 4.44 -8.45 4.85
C TYR A 69 5.52 -7.40 4.59
N ARG A 70 5.56 -6.33 5.40
CA ARG A 70 6.54 -5.23 5.27
C ARG A 70 7.97 -5.73 5.51
N GLN A 71 8.17 -6.73 6.38
CA GLN A 71 9.46 -7.39 6.57
C GLN A 71 9.87 -8.20 5.32
N ARG A 72 8.96 -9.00 4.74
CA ARG A 72 9.20 -9.74 3.48
C ARG A 72 9.49 -8.80 2.31
N LEU A 73 8.74 -7.72 2.18
CA LEU A 73 8.90 -6.71 1.13
C LEU A 73 10.29 -6.05 1.22
N ARG A 74 10.71 -5.58 2.39
CA ARG A 74 12.07 -5.03 2.60
C ARG A 74 13.18 -6.02 2.27
N LYS A 75 13.00 -7.31 2.63
CA LYS A 75 13.95 -8.38 2.29
C LYS A 75 14.04 -8.61 0.78
N SER A 76 12.91 -8.56 0.08
CA SER A 76 12.85 -8.67 -1.37
C SER A 76 13.52 -7.48 -2.06
N LEU A 77 13.17 -6.25 -1.65
CA LEU A 77 13.75 -5.01 -2.17
C LEU A 77 15.27 -4.94 -1.97
N PHE A 78 15.77 -5.31 -0.79
CA PHE A 78 17.21 -5.35 -0.51
C PHE A 78 17.92 -6.39 -1.39
N ARG A 79 17.34 -7.58 -1.55
CA ARG A 79 17.87 -8.62 -2.45
C ARG A 79 17.87 -8.17 -3.91
N SER A 80 16.83 -7.51 -4.41
CA SER A 80 16.83 -6.95 -5.77
C SER A 80 17.84 -5.81 -5.93
N GLY A 81 17.98 -4.92 -4.93
CA GLY A 81 18.98 -3.85 -4.95
C GLY A 81 20.41 -4.38 -5.04
N LEU A 82 20.73 -5.47 -4.32
CA LEU A 82 22.02 -6.14 -4.39
C LEU A 82 22.27 -6.86 -5.74
N TRP A 83 21.24 -7.42 -6.38
CA TRP A 83 21.38 -7.94 -7.75
C TRP A 83 21.63 -6.82 -8.76
N ILE A 84 20.94 -5.69 -8.62
CA ILE A 84 21.14 -4.50 -9.46
C ILE A 84 22.56 -3.94 -9.28
N SER A 85 23.07 -3.82 -8.04
CA SER A 85 24.44 -3.34 -7.81
C SER A 85 25.50 -4.33 -8.28
N LEU A 86 25.30 -5.65 -8.09
CA LEU A 86 26.21 -6.67 -8.62
C LEU A 86 26.31 -6.59 -10.16
N VAL A 87 25.17 -6.49 -10.85
CA VAL A 87 25.14 -6.33 -12.32
C VAL A 87 25.80 -5.01 -12.75
N ALA A 88 25.53 -3.90 -12.05
CA ALA A 88 26.17 -2.62 -12.35
C ALA A 88 27.69 -2.67 -12.16
N CYS A 89 28.19 -3.31 -11.10
CA CYS A 89 29.63 -3.52 -10.90
C CYS A 89 30.23 -4.39 -12.01
N VAL A 90 29.59 -5.51 -12.40
CA VAL A 90 30.09 -6.38 -13.48
C VAL A 90 30.12 -5.65 -14.83
N VAL A 91 29.08 -4.89 -15.18
CA VAL A 91 29.05 -4.08 -16.41
C VAL A 91 30.16 -3.03 -16.40
N SER A 92 30.34 -2.30 -15.30
CA SER A 92 31.41 -1.30 -15.19
C SER A 92 32.81 -1.90 -15.15
N ILE A 93 33.01 -3.14 -14.66
CA ILE A 93 34.29 -3.87 -14.81
C ILE A 93 34.56 -4.19 -16.28
N ILE A 94 33.57 -4.71 -17.01
CA ILE A 94 33.71 -5.03 -18.44
C ILE A 94 34.07 -3.77 -19.24
N ILE A 95 33.38 -2.65 -18.98
CA ILE A 95 33.69 -1.35 -19.60
C ILE A 95 35.10 -0.90 -19.22
N GLY A 96 35.48 -0.93 -17.94
CA GLY A 96 36.82 -0.54 -17.48
C GLY A 96 37.95 -1.36 -18.11
N VAL A 97 37.73 -2.66 -18.34
CA VAL A 97 38.70 -3.54 -19.04
C VAL A 97 38.79 -3.20 -20.54
N ILE A 98 37.66 -2.92 -21.21
CA ILE A 98 37.64 -2.54 -22.63
C ILE A 98 38.40 -1.22 -22.87
N TYR A 99 38.20 -0.23 -21.99
CA TYR A 99 38.86 1.08 -22.07
C TYR A 99 40.23 1.15 -21.37
N GLN A 100 40.81 0.00 -20.97
CA GLN A 100 42.12 -0.10 -20.31
C GLN A 100 42.30 0.83 -19.09
N GLN A 101 41.27 0.94 -18.24
CA GLN A 101 41.34 1.73 -17.01
C GLN A 101 42.38 1.18 -16.01
N GLN A 102 42.87 2.08 -15.16
CA GLN A 102 43.88 1.82 -14.13
C GLN A 102 43.46 0.65 -13.22
N LEU A 103 44.42 -0.26 -12.96
CA LEU A 103 44.20 -1.52 -12.24
C LEU A 103 43.53 -1.34 -10.86
N LEU A 104 43.80 -0.22 -10.17
CA LEU A 104 43.21 0.09 -8.87
C LEU A 104 41.69 0.25 -8.94
N HIS A 105 41.15 0.90 -9.97
CA HIS A 105 39.70 1.09 -10.12
C HIS A 105 39.00 -0.23 -10.43
N THR A 106 39.58 -1.07 -11.29
CA THR A 106 39.01 -2.39 -11.60
C THR A 106 39.06 -3.32 -10.37
N LEU A 107 40.10 -3.24 -9.53
CA LEU A 107 40.21 -4.00 -8.28
C LEU A 107 39.26 -3.49 -7.19
N LEU A 108 39.09 -2.17 -7.02
CA LEU A 108 38.09 -1.59 -6.13
C LEU A 108 36.68 -2.05 -6.54
N LEU A 109 36.34 -1.95 -7.82
CA LEU A 109 35.04 -2.34 -8.33
C LEU A 109 34.80 -3.86 -8.24
N ALA A 110 35.83 -4.69 -8.41
CA ALA A 110 35.78 -6.11 -8.12
C ALA A 110 35.53 -6.39 -6.62
N SER A 111 36.09 -5.59 -5.71
CA SER A 111 35.79 -5.71 -4.27
C SER A 111 34.33 -5.38 -3.95
N ALA A 112 33.73 -4.38 -4.61
CA ALA A 112 32.30 -4.09 -4.48
C ALA A 112 31.43 -5.26 -5.00
N ALA A 113 31.80 -5.84 -6.14
CA ALA A 113 31.13 -7.03 -6.67
C ALA A 113 31.21 -8.21 -5.68
N LEU A 114 32.40 -8.50 -5.14
CA LEU A 114 32.60 -9.57 -4.15
C LEU A 114 31.83 -9.33 -2.84
N ILE A 115 31.77 -8.09 -2.35
CA ILE A 115 30.97 -7.73 -1.16
C ILE A 115 29.47 -7.96 -1.44
N SER A 116 28.95 -7.45 -2.57
CA SER A 116 27.53 -7.63 -2.92
C SER A 116 27.16 -9.11 -3.12
N ALA A 117 28.03 -9.90 -3.76
CA ALA A 117 27.85 -11.34 -3.92
C ALA A 117 27.91 -12.11 -2.58
N SER A 118 28.81 -11.72 -1.67
CA SER A 118 28.94 -12.33 -0.33
C SER A 118 27.73 -12.02 0.55
N ILE A 119 27.13 -10.83 0.42
CA ILE A 119 25.89 -10.48 1.10
C ILE A 119 24.70 -11.21 0.46
N LEU A 120 24.67 -11.38 -0.87
CA LEU A 120 23.66 -12.18 -1.57
C LEU A 120 23.68 -13.66 -1.19
N THR A 121 24.85 -14.26 -0.93
CA THR A 121 24.93 -15.64 -0.41
C THR A 121 24.57 -15.70 1.08
N ALA A 122 25.02 -14.75 1.90
CA ALA A 122 24.61 -14.65 3.31
C ALA A 122 23.08 -14.54 3.48
N LEU A 123 22.41 -13.78 2.60
CA LEU A 123 20.95 -13.62 2.56
C LEU A 123 20.17 -14.88 2.16
N GLN A 124 20.84 -15.96 1.71
CA GLN A 124 20.17 -17.25 1.48
C GLN A 124 19.90 -17.99 2.80
N PHE A 125 20.67 -17.72 3.85
CA PHE A 125 20.50 -18.37 5.15
C PHE A 125 19.38 -17.70 5.98
N PRO A 126 18.32 -18.43 6.36
CA PRO A 126 17.16 -17.83 7.04
C PRO A 126 17.48 -17.26 8.43
N VAL A 127 18.52 -17.78 9.10
CA VAL A 127 19.04 -17.29 10.39
C VAL A 127 19.62 -15.88 10.26
N VAL A 128 20.34 -15.61 9.17
CA VAL A 128 20.87 -14.28 8.86
C VAL A 128 19.71 -13.32 8.57
N LEU A 129 18.74 -13.81 7.79
CA LEU A 129 17.57 -13.07 7.34
C LEU A 129 16.54 -12.76 8.46
N SER A 130 16.55 -13.47 9.60
CA SER A 130 15.61 -13.20 10.70
C SER A 130 16.05 -12.03 11.59
N SER A 131 17.36 -11.78 11.71
CA SER A 131 17.92 -10.78 12.63
C SER A 131 17.87 -9.33 12.09
N PRO A 132 17.28 -8.36 12.82
CA PRO A 132 17.31 -6.95 12.41
C PRO A 132 18.71 -6.33 12.41
N SER A 133 19.58 -6.80 13.31
CA SER A 133 20.96 -6.31 13.47
C SER A 133 21.84 -6.66 12.27
N ALA A 134 21.78 -7.89 11.74
CA ALA A 134 22.54 -8.25 10.54
C ALA A 134 22.02 -7.50 9.30
N ALA A 135 20.70 -7.34 9.16
CA ALA A 135 20.11 -6.56 8.08
C ALA A 135 20.60 -5.08 8.09
N LEU A 136 20.75 -4.48 9.27
CA LEU A 136 21.36 -3.15 9.44
C LEU A 136 22.86 -3.17 9.12
N ALA A 137 23.61 -4.18 9.59
CA ALA A 137 25.03 -4.30 9.33
C ALA A 137 25.35 -4.44 7.83
N PHE A 138 24.64 -5.30 7.10
CA PHE A 138 24.81 -5.42 5.64
C PHE A 138 24.37 -4.16 4.90
N ALA A 139 23.32 -3.47 5.36
CA ALA A 139 22.90 -2.19 4.78
C ALA A 139 24.00 -1.13 4.90
N ILE A 140 24.65 -1.03 6.07
CA ILE A 140 25.81 -0.17 6.29
C ILE A 140 26.98 -0.60 5.39
N VAL A 141 27.41 -1.87 5.46
CA VAL A 141 28.57 -2.37 4.70
C VAL A 141 28.38 -2.15 3.19
N THR A 142 27.22 -2.50 2.64
CA THR A 142 26.89 -2.29 1.22
C THR A 142 26.94 -0.81 0.84
N THR A 143 26.42 0.07 1.70
CA THR A 143 26.37 1.51 1.41
C THR A 143 27.76 2.14 1.46
N PHE A 144 28.53 1.87 2.52
CA PHE A 144 29.88 2.42 2.65
C PHE A 144 30.81 1.88 1.56
N SER A 145 30.77 0.59 1.22
CA SER A 145 31.59 0.04 0.14
C SER A 145 31.18 0.60 -1.21
N LEU A 146 29.90 0.49 -1.59
CA LEU A 146 29.44 0.90 -2.93
C LEU A 146 29.53 2.42 -3.11
N GLY A 147 29.24 3.20 -2.06
CA GLY A 147 29.36 4.66 -2.07
C GLY A 147 30.81 5.15 -2.17
N THR A 148 31.73 4.64 -1.35
CA THR A 148 33.15 5.04 -1.44
C THR A 148 33.79 4.61 -2.76
N ILE A 149 33.49 3.41 -3.24
CA ILE A 149 34.04 2.89 -4.50
C ILE A 149 33.46 3.66 -5.70
N ALA A 150 32.20 4.08 -5.66
CA ALA A 150 31.61 4.99 -6.66
C ALA A 150 32.22 6.40 -6.62
N ALA A 151 32.49 6.95 -5.43
CA ALA A 151 33.15 8.25 -5.29
C ALA A 151 34.58 8.25 -5.84
N ILE A 152 35.34 7.17 -5.59
CA ILE A 152 36.74 7.03 -6.04
C ILE A 152 36.83 6.70 -7.53
N THR A 153 35.95 5.84 -8.05
CA THR A 153 36.03 5.34 -9.45
C THR A 153 35.28 6.22 -10.45
N GLY A 154 34.41 7.12 -9.98
CA GLY A 154 33.67 8.02 -10.85
C GLY A 154 34.42 9.31 -11.23
N GLU A 155 35.52 9.65 -10.55
CA GLU A 155 36.30 10.88 -10.76
C GLU A 155 35.39 12.14 -10.84
N GLU A 156 35.36 12.85 -11.97
CA GLU A 156 34.45 13.98 -12.21
C GLU A 156 32.97 13.56 -12.24
N LEU A 157 32.66 12.39 -12.81
CA LEU A 157 31.31 11.85 -12.98
C LEU A 157 30.77 11.12 -11.73
N ALA A 158 31.52 11.07 -10.63
CA ALA A 158 31.15 10.44 -9.35
C ALA A 158 29.72 10.75 -8.84
N PRO A 159 29.14 11.95 -9.02
CA PRO A 159 27.75 12.22 -8.62
C PRO A 159 26.70 11.32 -9.29
N LEU A 160 26.96 10.79 -10.49
CA LEU A 160 26.01 9.94 -11.24
C LEU A 160 25.78 8.56 -10.59
N PRO A 161 26.81 7.72 -10.33
CA PRO A 161 26.61 6.48 -9.60
C PRO A 161 26.20 6.74 -8.14
N LEU A 162 26.68 7.82 -7.51
CA LEU A 162 26.25 8.18 -6.15
C LEU A 162 24.76 8.56 -6.07
N PHE A 163 24.19 9.23 -7.08
CA PHE A 163 22.75 9.47 -7.17
C PHE A 163 21.95 8.17 -7.12
N ALA A 164 22.38 7.15 -7.89
CA ALA A 164 21.75 5.82 -7.88
C ALA A 164 21.91 5.12 -6.52
N VAL A 165 23.08 5.20 -5.87
CA VAL A 165 23.30 4.68 -4.52
C VAL A 165 22.38 5.39 -3.51
N PHE A 166 22.22 6.70 -3.59
CA PHE A 166 21.36 7.49 -2.70
C PHE A 166 19.88 7.14 -2.85
N LEU A 167 19.38 6.94 -4.08
CA LEU A 167 18.06 6.36 -4.31
C LEU A 167 17.95 4.97 -3.65
N GLY A 168 18.98 4.12 -3.78
CA GLY A 168 19.04 2.81 -3.13
C GLY A 168 18.97 2.86 -1.60
N ILE A 169 19.69 3.79 -0.95
CA ILE A 169 19.70 3.98 0.51
C ILE A 169 18.27 4.22 1.05
N HIS A 170 17.48 5.04 0.37
CA HIS A 170 16.13 5.39 0.82
C HIS A 170 15.06 4.37 0.41
N THR A 171 15.21 3.73 -0.76
CA THR A 171 14.15 2.88 -1.36
C THR A 171 14.35 1.37 -1.22
N MET A 172 15.59 0.87 -1.28
CA MET A 172 15.89 -0.57 -1.32
C MET A 172 16.40 -1.14 0.02
N LEU A 173 17.02 -0.30 0.87
CA LEU A 173 17.63 -0.78 2.11
C LEU A 173 16.61 -1.08 3.23
N PRO A 174 16.79 -2.16 4.01
CA PRO A 174 15.79 -2.67 4.96
C PRO A 174 15.70 -1.88 6.29
N ILE A 175 16.41 -0.75 6.37
CA ILE A 175 16.57 0.12 7.55
C ILE A 175 15.34 1.01 7.80
N SER A 176 15.29 1.67 8.96
CA SER A 176 14.28 2.70 9.27
C SER A 176 14.61 4.04 8.58
N TRP A 177 13.60 4.89 8.38
CA TRP A 177 13.78 6.16 7.66
C TRP A 177 14.77 7.14 8.32
N PRO A 178 14.88 7.26 9.67
CA PRO A 178 15.88 8.16 10.26
C PRO A 178 17.31 7.64 10.07
N VAL A 179 17.51 6.32 10.18
CA VAL A 179 18.80 5.67 9.93
C VAL A 179 19.20 5.83 8.46
N SER A 180 18.24 5.78 7.54
CA SER A 180 18.45 6.04 6.11
C SER A 180 18.92 7.48 5.83
N VAL A 181 18.31 8.48 6.47
CA VAL A 181 18.74 9.89 6.37
C VAL A 181 20.13 10.09 6.99
N VAL A 182 20.39 9.55 8.18
CA VAL A 182 21.72 9.62 8.84
C VAL A 182 22.81 8.97 7.98
N LEU A 183 22.53 7.80 7.40
CA LEU A 183 23.44 7.08 6.53
C LEU A 183 23.75 7.86 5.23
N ALA A 184 22.74 8.47 4.62
CA ALA A 184 22.92 9.35 3.46
C ALA A 184 23.76 10.60 3.81
N LEU A 185 23.54 11.21 4.99
CA LEU A 185 24.35 12.36 5.45
C LEU A 185 25.82 11.98 5.68
N PHE A 186 26.11 10.82 6.27
CA PHE A 186 27.48 10.32 6.39
C PHE A 186 28.12 10.03 5.02
N MET A 187 27.38 9.47 4.06
CA MET A 187 27.86 9.31 2.68
C MET A 187 28.18 10.67 2.01
N THR A 188 27.31 11.68 2.17
CA THR A 188 27.56 13.03 1.64
C THR A 188 28.82 13.64 2.26
N ALA A 189 29.00 13.53 3.58
CA ALA A 189 30.19 14.02 4.26
C ALA A 189 31.47 13.33 3.75
N ILE A 190 31.43 12.01 3.52
CA ILE A 190 32.56 11.25 2.97
C ILE A 190 32.87 11.66 1.53
N HIS A 191 31.87 11.86 0.67
CA HIS A 191 32.09 12.37 -0.69
C HIS A 191 32.73 13.77 -0.70
N VAL A 192 32.19 14.69 0.12
CA VAL A 192 32.72 16.05 0.24
C VAL A 192 34.16 16.06 0.78
N VAL A 193 34.47 15.26 1.80
CA VAL A 193 35.84 15.13 2.34
C VAL A 193 36.78 14.48 1.32
N TYR A 194 36.34 13.48 0.57
CA TYR A 194 37.14 12.86 -0.50
C TYR A 194 37.49 13.89 -1.59
N ARG A 195 36.50 14.62 -2.10
CA ARG A 195 36.71 15.64 -3.14
C ARG A 195 37.57 16.82 -2.65
N LEU A 196 37.43 17.26 -1.39
CA LEU A 196 38.18 18.40 -0.85
C LEU A 196 39.60 18.07 -0.34
N CYS A 197 39.86 16.85 0.12
CA CYS A 197 41.08 16.52 0.85
C CYS A 197 41.94 15.39 0.22
N ILE A 198 41.41 14.64 -0.76
CA ILE A 198 42.05 13.40 -1.24
C ILE A 198 42.14 13.35 -2.78
N ALA A 199 41.13 13.84 -3.50
CA ALA A 199 41.11 13.83 -4.96
C ALA A 199 42.22 14.73 -5.55
N PRO A 200 43.27 14.17 -6.21
CA PRO A 200 44.48 14.92 -6.56
C PRO A 200 44.25 15.97 -7.66
N ASP A 201 43.34 15.68 -8.61
CA ASP A 201 43.03 16.56 -9.73
C ASP A 201 41.90 17.56 -9.42
N TYR A 202 41.29 17.49 -8.23
CA TYR A 202 40.16 18.35 -7.88
C TYR A 202 40.62 19.75 -7.46
N SER A 203 40.81 20.63 -8.45
CA SER A 203 40.84 22.08 -8.19
C SER A 203 39.54 22.51 -7.48
N PRO A 204 39.61 23.32 -6.40
CA PRO A 204 38.48 23.53 -5.47
C PRO A 204 37.39 24.47 -6.02
N ASN A 205 36.71 24.02 -7.07
CA ASN A 205 35.62 24.73 -7.74
C ASN A 205 34.35 24.63 -6.90
N LEU A 206 34.20 25.53 -5.91
CA LEU A 206 33.00 25.61 -5.05
C LEU A 206 31.65 25.57 -5.81
N PRO A 207 31.48 26.19 -7.01
CA PRO A 207 30.24 26.06 -7.79
C PRO A 207 29.95 24.62 -8.26
N VAL A 208 30.98 23.86 -8.60
CA VAL A 208 30.85 22.45 -9.00
C VAL A 208 30.46 21.61 -7.79
N LEU A 209 31.20 21.71 -6.68
CA LEU A 209 30.89 21.00 -5.43
C LEU A 209 29.46 21.30 -4.93
N PHE A 210 29.01 22.55 -5.05
CA PHE A 210 27.62 22.92 -4.73
C PHE A 210 26.62 22.20 -5.63
N GLY A 211 26.88 22.12 -6.95
CA GLY A 211 26.08 21.32 -7.89
C GLY A 211 26.01 19.84 -7.51
N GLU A 212 27.12 19.23 -7.10
CA GLU A 212 27.15 17.84 -6.63
C GLU A 212 26.32 17.65 -5.35
N ILE A 213 26.46 18.54 -4.37
CA ILE A 213 25.69 18.50 -3.12
C ILE A 213 24.19 18.66 -3.42
N VAL A 214 23.80 19.55 -4.35
CA VAL A 214 22.41 19.71 -4.81
C VAL A 214 21.91 18.43 -5.53
N MET A 215 22.77 17.77 -6.30
CA MET A 215 22.43 16.51 -6.97
C MET A 215 22.21 15.36 -5.95
N LEU A 216 23.07 15.20 -4.96
CA LEU A 216 22.92 14.21 -3.88
C LEU A 216 21.74 14.53 -2.93
N ALA A 217 21.45 15.82 -2.70
CA ALA A 217 20.28 16.27 -1.97
C ALA A 217 18.98 15.93 -2.74
N SER A 218 18.92 16.19 -4.05
CA SER A 218 17.75 15.84 -4.87
C SER A 218 17.54 14.32 -4.97
N ALA A 219 18.62 13.53 -5.01
CA ALA A 219 18.56 12.07 -4.87
C ALA A 219 17.90 11.65 -3.55
N SER A 220 18.31 12.26 -2.42
CA SER A 220 17.73 11.96 -1.11
C SER A 220 16.26 12.37 -1.01
N VAL A 221 15.89 13.55 -1.50
CA VAL A 221 14.50 14.02 -1.51
C VAL A 221 13.63 13.10 -2.37
N SER A 222 14.09 12.71 -3.56
CA SER A 222 13.35 11.82 -4.47
C SER A 222 13.18 10.41 -3.88
N GLY A 223 14.24 9.86 -3.29
CA GLY A 223 14.20 8.55 -2.62
C GLY A 223 13.29 8.53 -1.39
N LEU A 224 13.33 9.59 -0.57
CA LEU A 224 12.46 9.74 0.59
C LEU A 224 10.99 9.95 0.18
N TYR A 225 10.72 10.76 -0.85
CA TYR A 225 9.39 10.95 -1.42
C TYR A 225 8.81 9.62 -1.93
N TYR A 226 9.57 8.87 -2.74
CA TYR A 226 9.17 7.55 -3.22
C TYR A 226 8.83 6.62 -2.05
N ARG A 227 9.67 6.59 -1.01
CA ARG A 227 9.49 5.75 0.17
C ARG A 227 8.21 6.10 0.96
N ILE A 228 7.93 7.39 1.15
CA ILE A 228 6.70 7.86 1.82
C ILE A 228 5.48 7.49 0.98
N MET A 229 5.56 7.69 -0.34
CA MET A 229 4.49 7.33 -1.28
C MET A 229 4.23 5.81 -1.28
N SER A 230 5.26 4.97 -1.25
CA SER A 230 5.11 3.51 -1.23
C SER A 230 4.57 2.99 0.10
N ASP A 231 5.11 3.41 1.25
CA ASP A 231 4.56 3.05 2.57
C ASP A 231 3.07 3.46 2.66
N ALA A 232 2.71 4.66 2.19
CA ALA A 232 1.32 5.13 2.19
C ALA A 232 0.43 4.45 1.13
N ALA A 233 0.98 3.91 0.04
CA ALA A 233 0.25 3.08 -0.91
C ALA A 233 -0.03 1.69 -0.31
N HIS A 234 0.97 1.09 0.35
CA HIS A 234 0.85 -0.23 0.98
C HIS A 234 -0.22 -0.26 2.08
N THR A 235 -0.24 0.72 2.99
CA THR A 235 -1.31 0.84 4.01
C THR A 235 -2.69 0.90 3.34
N ARG A 236 -2.92 1.82 2.38
CA ARG A 236 -4.20 1.92 1.65
C ARG A 236 -4.61 0.61 0.94
N THR A 237 -3.67 -0.17 0.43
CA THR A 237 -3.98 -1.48 -0.17
C THR A 237 -4.37 -2.54 0.87
N VAL A 238 -3.84 -2.47 2.09
CA VAL A 238 -4.27 -3.34 3.20
C VAL A 238 -5.67 -2.93 3.67
N ASP A 239 -5.88 -1.64 3.92
CA ASP A 239 -7.18 -1.07 4.34
C ASP A 239 -8.29 -1.42 3.33
N GLY A 240 -8.04 -1.18 2.03
CA GLY A 240 -8.97 -1.52 0.96
C GLY A 240 -9.19 -3.03 0.78
N THR A 241 -8.22 -3.87 1.15
CA THR A 241 -8.41 -5.34 1.18
C THR A 241 -9.31 -5.76 2.35
N ARG A 242 -9.12 -5.17 3.54
CA ARG A 242 -9.98 -5.40 4.71
C ARG A 242 -11.43 -5.05 4.39
N THR A 243 -11.70 -3.82 3.96
CA THR A 243 -13.06 -3.38 3.63
C THR A 243 -13.66 -4.18 2.48
N GLY A 244 -12.84 -4.63 1.51
CA GLY A 244 -13.29 -5.55 0.46
C GLY A 244 -13.73 -6.93 0.98
N ILE A 245 -13.08 -7.47 2.01
CA ILE A 245 -13.45 -8.73 2.67
C ILE A 245 -14.70 -8.54 3.54
N GLU A 246 -14.77 -7.49 4.35
CA GLU A 246 -15.94 -7.14 5.16
C GLU A 246 -17.21 -7.03 4.28
N GLN A 247 -17.09 -6.36 3.13
CA GLN A 247 -18.18 -6.26 2.14
C GLN A 247 -18.53 -7.62 1.52
N ARG A 248 -17.56 -8.51 1.26
CA ARG A 248 -17.84 -9.88 0.74
C ARG A 248 -18.65 -10.69 1.74
N VAL A 249 -18.18 -10.77 2.99
CA VAL A 249 -18.84 -11.53 4.07
C VAL A 249 -20.25 -11.01 4.31
N LYS A 250 -20.44 -9.68 4.33
CA LYS A 250 -21.77 -9.08 4.46
C LYS A 250 -22.70 -9.45 3.29
N LEU A 251 -22.23 -9.36 2.05
CA LEU A 251 -23.02 -9.71 0.87
C LEU A 251 -23.36 -11.22 0.81
N GLU A 252 -22.48 -12.08 1.28
CA GLU A 252 -22.73 -13.53 1.35
C GLU A 252 -23.79 -13.88 2.41
N CYS A 253 -23.75 -13.22 3.56
CA CYS A 253 -24.78 -13.32 4.61
C CYS A 253 -26.15 -12.77 4.15
N GLU A 254 -26.19 -11.56 3.56
CA GLU A 254 -27.42 -10.97 3.00
C GLU A 254 -28.02 -11.86 1.90
N ARG A 255 -27.20 -12.47 1.05
CA ARG A 255 -27.60 -13.46 0.05
C ARG A 255 -28.22 -14.71 0.70
N GLU A 256 -27.57 -15.28 1.70
CA GLU A 256 -28.05 -16.51 2.37
C GLU A 256 -29.38 -16.27 3.09
N GLN A 257 -29.52 -15.12 3.77
CA GLN A 257 -30.79 -14.68 4.34
C GLN A 257 -31.87 -14.52 3.26
N GLN A 258 -31.54 -13.95 2.10
CA GLN A 258 -32.49 -13.81 0.98
C GLN A 258 -32.90 -15.18 0.40
N GLU A 259 -31.99 -16.14 0.30
CA GLU A 259 -32.31 -17.50 -0.18
C GLU A 259 -33.15 -18.28 0.84
N GLN A 260 -32.88 -18.14 2.14
CA GLN A 260 -33.71 -18.70 3.20
C GLN A 260 -35.14 -18.11 3.19
N LEU A 261 -35.26 -16.79 3.03
CA LEU A 261 -36.56 -16.10 2.93
C LEU A 261 -37.35 -16.46 1.66
N LEU A 262 -36.66 -16.77 0.56
CA LEU A 262 -37.32 -17.27 -0.66
C LEU A 262 -37.88 -18.68 -0.43
N LEU A 263 -37.10 -19.56 0.20
CA LEU A 263 -37.43 -20.97 0.42
C LEU A 263 -38.45 -21.21 1.55
N SER A 264 -38.58 -20.28 2.51
CA SER A 264 -39.62 -20.37 3.56
C SER A 264 -41.03 -20.07 3.05
N VAL A 265 -41.15 -19.36 1.92
CA VAL A 265 -42.44 -18.99 1.29
C VAL A 265 -42.73 -19.82 0.03
N ILE A 266 -41.69 -20.24 -0.71
CA ILE A 266 -41.84 -20.90 -2.01
C ILE A 266 -41.12 -22.26 -2.02
N PRO A 267 -41.81 -23.37 -2.40
CA PRO A 267 -41.18 -24.68 -2.51
C PRO A 267 -39.93 -24.68 -3.41
N ALA A 268 -38.88 -25.37 -2.98
CA ALA A 268 -37.55 -25.33 -3.60
C ALA A 268 -37.52 -25.63 -5.11
N TYR A 269 -38.43 -26.49 -5.60
CA TYR A 269 -38.53 -26.83 -7.03
C TYR A 269 -39.10 -25.70 -7.91
N ILE A 270 -39.81 -24.73 -7.32
CA ILE A 270 -40.34 -23.53 -8.01
C ILE A 270 -39.43 -22.31 -7.77
N ALA A 271 -38.74 -22.26 -6.63
CA ALA A 271 -37.96 -21.12 -6.17
C ALA A 271 -36.92 -20.61 -7.21
N ALA A 272 -36.28 -21.50 -7.98
CA ALA A 272 -35.32 -21.12 -9.01
C ALA A 272 -35.93 -20.31 -10.17
N GLU A 273 -37.16 -20.63 -10.58
CA GLU A 273 -37.87 -19.93 -11.65
C GLU A 273 -38.40 -18.57 -11.17
N VAL A 274 -38.94 -18.52 -9.95
CA VAL A 274 -39.39 -17.25 -9.34
C VAL A 274 -38.20 -16.32 -9.08
N LYS A 275 -37.06 -16.83 -8.60
CA LYS A 275 -35.81 -16.06 -8.47
C LYS A 275 -35.41 -15.44 -9.81
N ARG A 276 -35.53 -16.18 -10.91
CA ARG A 276 -35.26 -15.69 -12.27
C ARG A 276 -36.25 -14.60 -12.71
N SER A 277 -37.56 -14.77 -12.49
CA SER A 277 -38.57 -13.74 -12.82
C SER A 277 -38.31 -12.44 -12.04
N ILE A 278 -37.99 -12.52 -10.75
CA ILE A 278 -37.64 -11.37 -9.91
C ILE A 278 -36.38 -10.65 -10.41
N MET A 279 -35.29 -11.40 -10.67
CA MET A 279 -34.04 -10.80 -11.17
C MET A 279 -34.22 -10.11 -12.53
N LEU A 280 -34.97 -10.71 -13.46
CA LEU A 280 -35.29 -10.09 -14.75
C LEU A 280 -36.08 -8.80 -14.57
N LYS A 281 -37.12 -8.79 -13.72
CA LYS A 281 -37.93 -7.59 -13.43
C LYS A 281 -37.14 -6.48 -12.74
N MET A 282 -36.16 -6.83 -11.89
CA MET A 282 -35.23 -5.86 -11.31
C MET A 282 -34.28 -5.27 -12.36
N ALA A 283 -33.73 -6.08 -13.26
CA ALA A 283 -32.91 -5.58 -14.37
C ALA A 283 -33.71 -4.64 -15.30
N ASP A 284 -34.94 -5.04 -15.67
CA ASP A 284 -35.89 -4.25 -16.47
C ASP A 284 -36.27 -2.91 -15.80
N ALA A 285 -36.34 -2.87 -14.47
CA ALA A 285 -36.60 -1.65 -13.71
C ALA A 285 -35.37 -0.73 -13.67
N CYS A 286 -34.19 -1.28 -13.38
CA CYS A 286 -32.93 -0.53 -13.40
C CYS A 286 -32.61 0.04 -14.79
N GLN A 287 -32.93 -0.68 -15.86
CA GLN A 287 -32.72 -0.21 -17.24
C GLN A 287 -33.67 0.95 -17.60
N ARG A 288 -34.93 0.93 -17.12
CA ARG A 288 -35.89 2.03 -17.33
C ARG A 288 -35.65 3.25 -16.42
N ALA A 289 -34.92 3.11 -15.32
CA ALA A 289 -34.52 4.25 -14.49
C ALA A 289 -33.63 5.27 -15.23
N GLY A 290 -32.99 4.89 -16.33
CA GLY A 290 -32.24 5.80 -17.22
C GLY A 290 -33.12 6.66 -18.15
N GLY A 291 -34.43 6.42 -18.23
CA GLY A 291 -35.33 7.21 -19.06
C GLY A 291 -36.76 6.68 -19.11
N GLN A 292 -37.74 7.59 -18.96
CA GLN A 292 -39.19 7.33 -18.99
C GLN A 292 -39.73 6.52 -17.79
N SER A 293 -39.62 7.11 -16.60
CA SER A 293 -40.58 6.85 -15.52
C SER A 293 -41.98 7.33 -15.94
N ASN A 294 -42.89 6.43 -16.34
CA ASN A 294 -44.34 6.70 -16.42
C ASN A 294 -45.21 5.43 -16.45
N SER A 295 -44.79 4.38 -15.76
CA SER A 295 -45.67 3.26 -15.39
C SER A 295 -45.34 2.81 -13.97
N SER A 296 -46.37 2.61 -13.16
CA SER A 296 -46.23 2.10 -11.79
C SER A 296 -45.84 0.63 -11.86
N ALA A 297 -44.54 0.33 -11.70
CA ALA A 297 -44.02 -1.04 -11.77
C ALA A 297 -44.62 -1.94 -10.68
N THR A 298 -45.74 -2.60 -10.97
CA THR A 298 -46.53 -3.44 -10.05
C THR A 298 -45.85 -4.78 -9.83
N ARG A 299 -44.81 -4.73 -8.99
CA ARG A 299 -43.91 -5.80 -8.48
C ARG A 299 -44.49 -7.23 -8.44
N PHE A 300 -45.76 -7.38 -8.06
CA PHE A 300 -46.45 -8.66 -7.89
C PHE A 300 -47.83 -8.64 -8.56
N HIS A 301 -47.92 -8.97 -9.85
CA HIS A 301 -49.17 -9.24 -10.59
C HIS A 301 -49.08 -10.52 -11.46
N GLU A 302 -48.05 -11.35 -11.26
CA GLU A 302 -47.81 -12.59 -11.99
C GLU A 302 -48.20 -13.79 -11.12
N LEU A 303 -49.38 -14.34 -11.38
CA LEU A 303 -49.93 -15.48 -10.63
C LEU A 303 -49.49 -16.80 -11.28
N HIS A 304 -48.58 -17.51 -10.63
CA HIS A 304 -48.16 -18.84 -11.05
C HIS A 304 -49.19 -19.89 -10.59
N VAL A 305 -49.89 -20.53 -11.54
CA VAL A 305 -50.84 -21.62 -11.26
C VAL A 305 -50.43 -22.85 -12.08
N GLN A 306 -50.18 -23.97 -11.41
CA GLN A 306 -49.84 -25.25 -12.04
C GLN A 306 -50.90 -26.30 -11.72
N ARG A 307 -51.33 -27.05 -12.75
CA ARG A 307 -52.24 -28.19 -12.57
C ARG A 307 -51.44 -29.45 -12.28
N HIS A 308 -51.64 -30.03 -11.10
CA HIS A 308 -51.15 -31.36 -10.75
C HIS A 308 -52.31 -32.35 -10.81
N ASN A 309 -52.11 -33.49 -11.48
CA ASN A 309 -53.02 -34.64 -11.44
C ASN A 309 -52.44 -35.69 -10.47
N ASN A 310 -53.28 -36.55 -9.89
CA ASN A 310 -52.89 -37.66 -9.01
C ASN A 310 -52.12 -37.22 -7.75
N VAL A 311 -52.68 -36.26 -7.00
CA VAL A 311 -52.18 -35.84 -5.67
C VAL A 311 -53.17 -36.22 -4.58
N SER A 312 -52.66 -36.53 -3.38
CA SER A 312 -53.45 -36.64 -2.14
C SER A 312 -53.33 -35.36 -1.32
N ILE A 313 -54.38 -35.00 -0.60
CA ILE A 313 -54.42 -33.84 0.29
C ILE A 313 -54.87 -34.34 1.67
N LEU A 314 -54.12 -33.96 2.71
CA LEU A 314 -54.43 -34.27 4.11
C LEU A 314 -54.71 -32.96 4.85
N TYR A 315 -55.79 -32.93 5.62
CA TYR A 315 -56.12 -31.86 6.55
C TYR A 315 -56.01 -32.40 7.97
N ALA A 316 -55.53 -31.57 8.89
CA ALA A 316 -55.45 -31.85 10.32
C ALA A 316 -55.80 -30.56 11.09
N ASP A 317 -56.49 -30.70 12.21
CA ASP A 317 -57.00 -29.61 13.04
C ASP A 317 -56.93 -29.99 14.53
N ILE A 318 -56.83 -28.99 15.41
CA ILE A 318 -56.70 -29.18 16.86
C ILE A 318 -58.06 -28.96 17.52
N VAL A 319 -58.76 -30.08 17.77
CA VAL A 319 -60.04 -30.09 18.49
C VAL A 319 -59.85 -29.44 19.87
N ASN A 320 -60.78 -28.55 20.24
CA ASN A 320 -60.78 -27.78 21.49
C ASN A 320 -59.58 -26.82 21.69
N PHE A 321 -59.06 -26.20 20.61
CA PHE A 321 -57.99 -25.19 20.72
C PHE A 321 -58.37 -24.00 21.64
N THR A 322 -59.59 -23.46 21.56
CA THR A 322 -60.00 -22.26 22.32
C THR A 322 -59.78 -22.37 23.84
N PRO A 323 -60.32 -23.39 24.56
CA PRO A 323 -60.09 -23.57 26.00
C PRO A 323 -58.67 -24.07 26.36
N LEU A 324 -57.75 -24.17 25.39
CA LEU A 324 -56.31 -24.41 25.61
C LEU A 324 -55.48 -23.12 25.42
N SER A 325 -56.15 -21.98 25.17
CA SER A 325 -55.51 -20.68 24.86
C SER A 325 -55.96 -19.53 25.78
N GLU A 326 -56.82 -19.81 26.76
CA GLU A 326 -57.13 -18.95 27.93
C GLU A 326 -56.32 -19.40 29.15
#